data_AF-A0A8T4Y6H9-F1
#
_entry.id   AF-A0A8T4Y6H9-F1
#
_cell.length_a   1.000
_cell.length_b   1.000
_cell.length_c   1.000
_cell.angle_alpha   90.00
_cell.angle_beta   90.00
_cell.angle_gamma   90.00
#
_symmetry.space_group_name_H-M   'P 1'
#
loop_
_entity.id
_entity.type
_entity.pdbx_description
1 polymer ?
#
loop_
_entity_poly.entity_id
_entity_poly.type
_entity_poly.pdbx_seq_one_letter_code
_entity_poly.pdbx_strand_id
1 'polypeptide(L)'
;MTMRNPLKDLKALSQTVTTMILLVIPVMLSGGVAMYAYQLISSEIQIEVVTISKQYIWIFEDGSSYAALEIDNIGGRDALIDKIEVRGVEVLWSTVYYYKTTLIITDSLNCPENGNHSWINFEYTPSKVANFTQASGDIPVPSGYTIAIYIKNPDNLTVNDVGRAVSITIYTGNAQYQVFCYAQSNELDN
;
A
#
# COMPACT_ATOMS: atom_id res chain seq x y z
N MET A 1 -26.84 -70.31 41.76
CA MET A 1 -25.95 -69.52 40.88
C MET A 1 -26.85 -68.73 39.93
N THR A 2 -27.19 -67.50 40.29
CA THR A 2 -28.24 -66.72 39.61
C THR A 2 -27.62 -66.04 38.38
N MET A 3 -28.03 -66.45 37.19
CA MET A 3 -27.52 -65.93 35.92
C MET A 3 -28.01 -64.49 35.74
N ARG A 4 -27.09 -63.51 35.81
CA ARG A 4 -27.39 -62.09 35.56
C ARG A 4 -27.73 -61.91 34.08
N ASN A 5 -28.89 -61.33 33.78
CA ASN A 5 -29.31 -61.04 32.40
C ASN A 5 -28.45 -59.91 31.80
N PRO A 6 -27.59 -60.19 30.80
CA PRO A 6 -26.64 -59.22 30.24
C PRO A 6 -27.31 -58.02 29.55
N LEU A 7 -28.59 -58.15 29.18
CA LEU A 7 -29.38 -57.09 28.53
C LEU A 7 -29.72 -55.91 29.46
N LYS A 8 -29.77 -56.11 30.78
CA LYS A 8 -30.03 -55.01 31.74
C LYS A 8 -28.81 -54.12 31.93
N ASP A 9 -27.61 -54.71 31.97
CA ASP A 9 -26.36 -53.97 32.11
C ASP A 9 -26.01 -53.18 30.82
N LEU A 10 -26.34 -53.73 29.64
CA LEU A 10 -26.23 -52.98 28.36
C LEU A 10 -27.17 -51.76 28.32
N LYS A 11 -28.36 -51.85 28.92
CA LYS A 11 -29.31 -50.73 28.98
C LYS A 11 -28.82 -49.60 29.88
N ALA A 12 -28.20 -49.94 31.02
CA ALA A 12 -27.58 -48.98 31.92
C ALA A 12 -26.33 -48.33 31.29
N LEU A 13 -25.50 -49.12 30.60
CA LEU A 13 -24.31 -48.61 29.90
C LEU A 13 -24.67 -47.73 28.70
N SER A 14 -25.74 -48.07 27.96
CA SER A 14 -26.21 -47.29 26.81
C SER A 14 -26.58 -45.86 27.18
N GLN A 15 -27.17 -45.64 28.36
CA GLN A 15 -27.55 -44.29 28.79
C GLN A 15 -26.30 -43.42 28.99
N THR A 16 -25.28 -43.96 29.65
CA THR A 16 -23.99 -43.29 29.84
C THR A 16 -23.28 -43.03 28.50
N VAL A 17 -23.26 -44.02 27.61
CA VAL A 17 -22.65 -43.90 26.28
C VAL A 17 -23.37 -42.84 25.44
N THR A 18 -24.70 -42.79 25.45
CA THR A 18 -25.47 -41.74 24.77
C THR A 18 -25.15 -40.36 25.34
N THR A 19 -24.99 -40.21 26.67
CA THR A 19 -24.59 -38.91 27.25
C THR A 19 -23.17 -38.48 26.85
N MET A 20 -22.23 -39.41 26.72
CA MET A 20 -20.86 -39.10 26.22
C MET A 20 -20.89 -38.69 24.76
N ILE A 21 -21.66 -39.39 23.92
CA ILE A 21 -21.84 -39.05 22.50
C ILE A 21 -22.46 -37.65 22.38
N LEU A 22 -23.50 -37.36 23.16
CA LEU A 22 -24.18 -36.06 23.15
C LEU A 22 -23.31 -34.90 23.67
N LEU A 23 -22.29 -35.17 24.48
CA LEU A 23 -21.36 -34.13 24.94
C LEU A 23 -20.20 -33.91 23.96
N VAL A 24 -19.66 -34.99 23.39
CA VAL A 24 -18.46 -34.91 22.56
C VAL A 24 -18.77 -34.38 21.17
N ILE A 25 -19.85 -34.83 20.54
CA ILE A 25 -20.18 -34.45 19.16
C ILE A 25 -20.37 -32.94 19.00
N PRO A 26 -21.14 -32.23 19.87
CA PRO A 26 -21.31 -30.79 19.74
C PRO A 26 -20.01 -30.01 19.94
N VAL A 27 -19.14 -30.46 20.86
CA VAL A 27 -17.86 -29.80 21.11
C VAL A 27 -16.92 -29.97 19.91
N MET A 28 -16.86 -31.16 19.32
CA MET A 28 -16.07 -31.41 18.11
C MET A 28 -16.58 -30.58 16.92
N LEU A 29 -17.89 -30.49 16.71
CA LEU A 29 -18.49 -29.66 15.66
C LEU A 29 -18.26 -28.16 15.90
N SER A 30 -18.44 -27.69 17.14
CA SER A 30 -18.21 -26.30 17.51
C SER A 30 -16.76 -25.88 17.29
N GLY A 31 -15.80 -26.76 17.57
CA GLY A 31 -14.38 -26.52 17.30
C GLY A 31 -14.10 -26.33 15.80
N GLY A 32 -14.69 -27.16 14.94
CA GLY A 32 -14.56 -27.03 13.50
C GLY A 32 -15.11 -25.71 12.95
N VAL A 33 -16.30 -25.30 13.42
CA VAL A 33 -16.92 -24.02 13.03
C VAL A 33 -16.09 -22.83 13.51
N ALA A 34 -15.60 -22.87 14.75
CA ALA A 34 -14.76 -21.81 15.30
C ALA A 34 -13.43 -21.67 14.54
N MET A 35 -12.79 -22.79 14.19
CA MET A 35 -11.55 -22.79 13.39
C MET A 35 -11.77 -22.25 11.98
N TYR A 36 -12.89 -22.61 11.33
CA TYR A 36 -13.24 -22.07 10.03
C TYR A 36 -13.52 -20.56 10.08
N ALA A 37 -14.28 -20.11 11.08
CA ALA A 37 -14.52 -18.68 11.30
C ALA A 37 -13.21 -17.94 11.55
N TYR A 38 -12.29 -18.51 12.34
CA TYR A 38 -10.97 -17.92 12.56
C TYR A 38 -10.18 -17.80 11.25
N GLN A 39 -10.18 -18.82 10.40
CA GLN A 39 -9.49 -18.77 9.11
C GLN A 39 -10.03 -17.67 8.21
N LEU A 40 -11.36 -17.56 8.10
CA LEU A 40 -12.02 -16.48 7.35
C LEU A 40 -11.60 -15.09 7.86
N ILE A 41 -11.75 -14.86 9.17
CA ILE A 41 -11.39 -13.57 9.79
C ILE A 41 -9.88 -13.30 9.61
N SER A 42 -9.03 -14.31 9.76
CA SER A 42 -7.56 -14.16 9.61
C SER A 42 -7.12 -13.75 8.21
N SER A 43 -7.85 -14.18 7.17
CA SER A 43 -7.56 -13.79 5.79
C SER A 43 -7.95 -12.35 5.47
N GLU A 44 -8.83 -11.74 6.28
CA GLU A 44 -9.26 -10.34 6.14
C GLU A 44 -8.32 -9.34 6.84
N ILE A 45 -7.31 -9.82 7.60
CA ILE A 45 -6.38 -8.95 8.36
C ILE A 45 -5.14 -8.53 7.54
N GLN A 46 -4.94 -9.09 6.34
CA GLN A 46 -3.90 -8.61 5.41
C GLN A 46 -4.42 -7.43 4.60
N ILE A 47 -4.69 -6.33 5.31
CA ILE A 47 -5.11 -5.09 4.69
C ILE A 47 -3.94 -4.42 3.98
N GLU A 48 -4.23 -3.93 2.77
CA GLU A 48 -3.37 -3.01 2.05
C GLU A 48 -3.46 -1.66 2.75
N VAL A 49 -2.34 -1.19 3.30
CA VAL A 49 -2.27 0.10 3.97
C VAL A 49 -1.06 0.83 3.42
N VAL A 50 -1.34 1.90 2.70
CA VAL A 50 -0.33 2.75 2.09
C VAL A 50 -0.38 4.11 2.75
N THR A 51 0.78 4.67 3.06
CA THR A 51 0.91 6.05 3.51
C THR A 51 1.69 6.85 2.49
N ILE A 52 1.23 8.07 2.22
CA ILE A 52 1.92 9.02 1.36
C ILE A 52 2.58 10.06 2.24
N SER A 53 3.86 10.29 2.00
CA SER A 53 4.69 11.19 2.77
C SER A 53 5.49 12.10 1.82
N LYS A 54 5.99 13.22 2.36
CA LYS A 54 6.99 14.09 1.71
C LYS A 54 6.67 14.47 0.26
N GLN A 55 5.46 14.96 0.06
CA GLN A 55 5.02 15.48 -1.22
C GLN A 55 5.66 16.85 -1.51
N TYR A 56 6.19 17.02 -2.72
CA TYR A 56 6.73 18.27 -3.23
C TYR A 56 6.27 18.50 -4.66
N ILE A 57 6.05 19.75 -5.00
CA ILE A 57 5.81 20.18 -6.38
C ILE A 57 6.71 21.36 -6.66
N TRP A 58 7.53 21.24 -7.68
CA TRP A 58 8.41 22.27 -8.16
C TRP A 58 7.96 22.74 -9.54
N ILE A 59 7.91 24.04 -9.72
CA ILE A 59 7.61 24.68 -11.00
C ILE A 59 8.80 25.56 -11.35
N PHE A 60 9.32 25.38 -12.55
CA PHE A 60 10.41 26.15 -13.12
C PHE A 60 9.86 27.28 -14.01
N GLU A 61 10.65 28.34 -14.18
CA GLU A 61 10.26 29.51 -15.00
C GLU A 61 10.12 29.18 -16.49
N ASP A 62 10.81 28.15 -16.97
CA ASP A 62 10.73 27.68 -18.36
C ASP A 62 9.40 26.95 -18.66
N GLY A 63 8.56 26.74 -17.64
CA GLY A 63 7.30 26.02 -17.71
C GLY A 63 7.42 24.52 -17.41
N SER A 64 8.62 24.00 -17.15
CA SER A 64 8.81 22.64 -16.67
C SER A 64 8.29 22.52 -15.23
N SER A 65 7.67 21.40 -14.90
CA SER A 65 7.17 21.13 -13.56
C SER A 65 7.47 19.70 -13.15
N TYR A 66 7.68 19.49 -11.86
CA TYR A 66 7.98 18.18 -11.31
C TYR A 66 7.19 18.00 -10.04
N ALA A 67 6.53 16.85 -9.91
CA ALA A 67 5.93 16.44 -8.65
C ALA A 67 6.71 15.25 -8.10
N ALA A 68 6.96 15.23 -6.80
CA ALA A 68 7.59 14.12 -6.13
C ALA A 68 6.84 13.76 -4.86
N LEU A 69 6.83 12.48 -4.53
CA LEU A 69 6.17 11.97 -3.34
C LEU A 69 6.78 10.63 -2.94
N GLU A 70 6.68 10.33 -1.66
CA GLU A 70 7.07 9.06 -1.08
C GLU A 70 5.82 8.25 -0.73
N ILE A 71 5.88 6.95 -1.01
CA ILE A 71 4.83 5.98 -0.72
C ILE A 71 5.43 4.86 0.10
N ASP A 72 4.90 4.64 1.30
CA ASP A 72 5.27 3.49 2.13
C ASP A 72 4.12 2.50 2.20
N ASN A 73 4.39 1.23 1.90
CA ASN A 73 3.44 0.16 2.17
C ASN A 73 3.71 -0.41 3.56
N ILE A 74 2.89 0.01 4.53
CA ILE A 74 2.90 -0.47 5.92
C ILE A 74 1.89 -1.61 6.15
N GLY A 75 1.10 -1.95 5.13
CA GLY A 75 0.14 -3.03 5.16
C GLY A 75 0.80 -4.40 5.18
N GLY A 76 0.02 -5.44 5.50
CA GLY A 76 0.48 -6.83 5.45
C GLY A 76 0.35 -7.47 4.07
N ARG A 77 -0.07 -6.70 3.06
CA ARG A 77 -0.34 -7.13 1.68
C ARG A 77 0.31 -6.17 0.70
N ASP A 78 0.72 -6.69 -0.45
CA ASP A 78 1.22 -5.89 -1.56
C ASP A 78 0.12 -4.93 -2.08
N ALA A 79 0.51 -3.68 -2.31
CA ALA A 79 -0.33 -2.68 -2.94
C ALA A 79 0.00 -2.59 -4.43
N LEU A 80 -1.00 -2.28 -5.25
CA LEU A 80 -0.82 -2.05 -6.68
C LEU A 80 -1.32 -0.64 -7.01
N ILE A 81 -0.43 0.24 -7.45
CA ILE A 81 -0.78 1.59 -7.87
C ILE A 81 -1.26 1.51 -9.32
N ASP A 82 -2.52 1.86 -9.55
CA ASP A 82 -3.23 1.75 -10.83
C ASP A 82 -3.33 3.10 -11.55
N LYS A 83 -3.40 4.20 -10.80
CA LYS A 83 -3.52 5.53 -11.39
C LYS A 83 -2.99 6.62 -10.47
N ILE A 84 -2.42 7.66 -11.05
CA ILE A 84 -1.97 8.86 -10.35
C ILE A 84 -2.61 10.08 -11.01
N GLU A 85 -3.18 10.96 -10.20
CA GLU A 85 -3.75 12.22 -10.66
C GLU A 85 -3.08 13.40 -9.95
N VAL A 86 -2.74 14.43 -10.72
CA VAL A 86 -2.25 15.71 -10.21
C VAL A 86 -3.26 16.76 -10.61
N ARG A 87 -3.76 17.53 -9.64
CA ARG A 87 -4.88 18.50 -9.84
C ARG A 87 -6.15 17.90 -10.47
N GLY A 88 -6.41 16.62 -10.22
CA GLY A 88 -7.56 15.91 -10.80
C GLY A 88 -7.44 15.61 -12.28
N VAL A 89 -6.22 15.71 -12.84
CA VAL A 89 -5.88 15.25 -14.19
C VAL A 89 -4.98 14.03 -14.05
N GLU A 90 -5.29 12.99 -14.83
CA GLU A 90 -4.51 11.76 -14.86
C GLU A 90 -3.14 11.99 -15.50
N VAL A 91 -2.11 11.42 -14.86
CA VAL A 91 -0.73 11.48 -15.33
C VAL A 91 -0.40 10.27 -16.19
N LEU A 92 0.23 10.50 -17.33
CA LEU A 92 0.73 9.43 -18.20
C LEU A 92 1.89 8.67 -17.55
N TRP A 93 1.87 7.33 -17.57
CA TRP A 93 2.95 6.51 -17.03
C TRP A 93 4.33 6.82 -17.61
N SER A 94 4.40 7.26 -18.88
CA SER A 94 5.63 7.66 -19.53
C SER A 94 6.32 8.86 -18.87
N THR A 95 5.64 9.62 -18.03
CA THR A 95 6.24 10.74 -17.30
C THR A 95 6.54 10.40 -15.84
N VAL A 96 6.18 9.20 -15.38
CA VAL A 96 6.37 8.73 -14.01
C VAL A 96 7.66 7.92 -13.93
N TYR A 97 8.50 8.29 -12.97
CA TYR A 97 9.76 7.63 -12.64
C TYR A 97 9.72 7.21 -11.18
N TYR A 98 10.06 5.96 -10.90
CA TYR A 98 10.00 5.42 -9.54
C TYR A 98 11.28 4.69 -9.15
N TYR A 99 11.55 4.69 -7.86
CA TYR A 99 12.63 3.93 -7.24
C TYR A 99 12.08 3.21 -6.01
N LYS A 100 12.36 1.91 -5.92
CA LYS A 100 11.90 1.05 -4.81
C LYS A 100 13.04 0.75 -3.87
N THR A 101 12.80 0.90 -2.59
CA THR A 101 13.76 0.62 -1.52
C THR A 101 13.07 -0.03 -0.33
N THR A 102 13.80 -0.80 0.46
CA THR A 102 13.33 -1.33 1.75
C THR A 102 13.67 -0.42 2.92
N LEU A 103 14.45 0.64 2.68
CA LEU A 103 14.81 1.63 3.67
C LEU A 103 13.81 2.76 3.62
N ILE A 104 13.25 3.09 4.79
CA ILE A 104 12.42 4.28 4.96
C ILE A 104 13.27 5.49 4.61
N ILE A 105 12.75 6.37 3.74
CA ILE A 105 13.43 7.62 3.46
C ILE A 105 13.11 8.52 4.66
N THR A 106 14.11 9.17 5.25
CA THR A 106 13.91 10.08 6.40
C THR A 106 14.02 11.53 5.98
N ASP A 107 14.88 11.80 5.02
CA ASP A 107 15.18 13.13 4.53
C ASP A 107 14.17 13.61 3.47
N SER A 108 14.19 14.90 3.18
CA SER A 108 13.37 15.52 2.12
C SER A 108 13.82 15.06 0.73
N LEU A 109 12.85 14.93 -0.18
CA LEU A 109 13.12 14.66 -1.58
C LEU A 109 13.75 15.89 -2.25
N ASN A 110 14.83 15.67 -3.01
CA ASN A 110 15.52 16.71 -3.75
C ASN A 110 14.77 17.04 -5.05
N CYS A 111 14.84 18.32 -5.45
CA CYS A 111 14.31 18.79 -6.72
C CYS A 111 15.18 18.24 -7.88
N PRO A 112 14.58 17.71 -8.95
CA PRO A 112 15.31 17.36 -10.17
C PRO A 112 15.94 18.58 -10.85
N GLU A 113 17.00 18.36 -11.63
CA GLU A 113 17.58 19.40 -12.48
C GLU A 113 16.60 19.83 -13.59
N ASN A 114 16.67 21.10 -14.00
CA ASN A 114 15.74 21.63 -14.97
C ASN A 114 15.89 20.97 -16.37
N GLY A 115 14.76 20.69 -17.02
CA GLY A 115 14.68 20.22 -18.42
C GLY A 115 15.04 18.74 -18.62
N ASN A 116 16.34 18.45 -18.81
CA ASN A 116 16.88 17.15 -19.22
C ASN A 116 17.53 16.40 -18.05
N HIS A 117 16.79 16.29 -16.95
CA HIS A 117 17.22 15.53 -15.79
C HIS A 117 17.56 14.07 -16.14
N SER A 118 18.73 13.61 -15.69
CA SER A 118 19.13 12.21 -15.75
C SER A 118 18.57 11.45 -14.55
N TRP A 119 17.71 10.48 -14.82
CA TRP A 119 17.17 9.54 -13.82
C TRP A 119 18.17 8.45 -13.40
N ILE A 120 19.38 8.47 -13.96
CA ILE A 120 20.48 7.59 -13.62
C ILE A 120 21.43 8.35 -12.70
N ASN A 121 21.81 7.71 -11.60
CA ASN A 121 22.63 8.27 -10.53
C ASN A 121 22.08 9.60 -10.00
N PHE A 122 20.76 9.68 -9.82
CA PHE A 122 20.11 10.85 -9.24
C PHE A 122 20.17 10.83 -7.72
N GLU A 123 20.66 11.93 -7.13
CA GLU A 123 20.62 12.17 -5.69
C GLU A 123 19.22 12.61 -5.25
N TYR A 124 18.33 11.63 -5.02
CA TYR A 124 16.93 11.88 -4.66
C TYR A 124 16.75 12.34 -3.21
N THR A 125 17.70 12.03 -2.33
CA THR A 125 17.79 12.55 -0.96
C THR A 125 19.24 12.86 -0.62
N PRO A 126 19.51 13.76 0.34
CA PRO A 126 20.88 14.14 0.70
C PRO A 126 21.79 12.92 0.92
N SER A 127 22.89 12.86 0.18
CA SER A 127 23.88 11.78 0.21
C SER A 127 23.39 10.39 -0.22
N LYS A 128 22.22 10.28 -0.88
CA LYS A 128 21.70 9.01 -1.41
C LYS A 128 21.38 9.13 -2.89
N VAL A 129 22.04 8.28 -3.66
CA VAL A 129 21.93 8.23 -5.12
C VAL A 129 21.20 6.94 -5.54
N ALA A 130 20.28 7.05 -6.49
CA ALA A 130 19.57 5.90 -7.04
C ALA A 130 19.31 6.04 -8.55
N ASN A 131 19.03 4.89 -9.17
CA ASN A 131 18.59 4.82 -10.56
C ASN A 131 17.07 4.66 -10.57
N PHE A 132 16.37 5.64 -11.13
CA PHE A 132 14.93 5.61 -11.27
C PHE A 132 14.54 4.90 -12.57
N THR A 133 13.49 4.11 -12.48
CA THR A 133 12.94 3.39 -13.63
C THR A 133 11.67 4.09 -14.09
N GLN A 134 11.54 4.30 -15.39
CA GLN A 134 10.31 4.82 -15.99
C GLN A 134 9.19 3.79 -15.85
N ALA A 135 8.01 4.22 -15.44
CA ALA A 135 6.83 3.35 -15.39
C ALA A 135 6.30 3.08 -16.81
N SER A 136 5.82 1.86 -17.03
CA SER A 136 5.12 1.48 -18.26
C SER A 136 3.68 1.02 -18.01
N GLY A 137 3.23 1.11 -16.75
CA GLY A 137 1.93 0.65 -16.27
C GLY A 137 1.94 0.59 -14.74
N ASP A 138 1.05 -0.23 -14.19
CA ASP A 138 0.82 -0.35 -12.76
C ASP A 138 2.09 -0.66 -11.98
N ILE A 139 2.26 0.01 -10.84
CA ILE A 139 3.47 -0.09 -10.03
C ILE A 139 3.16 -0.98 -8.81
N PRO A 140 3.75 -2.18 -8.73
CA PRO A 140 3.61 -3.02 -7.55
C PRO A 140 4.49 -2.50 -6.40
N VAL A 141 3.87 -2.36 -5.23
CA VAL A 141 4.49 -1.92 -3.98
C VAL A 141 4.41 -3.06 -2.97
N PRO A 142 5.46 -3.89 -2.86
CA PRO A 142 5.43 -5.00 -1.92
C PRO A 142 5.30 -4.53 -0.47
N SER A 143 4.74 -5.38 0.39
CA SER A 143 4.65 -5.10 1.83
C SER A 143 6.03 -4.75 2.43
N GLY A 144 6.12 -3.63 3.16
CA GLY A 144 7.35 -3.17 3.80
C GLY A 144 8.35 -2.46 2.87
N TYR A 145 7.97 -2.17 1.63
CA TYR A 145 8.76 -1.35 0.72
C TYR A 145 8.29 0.10 0.74
N THR A 146 9.27 0.98 0.53
CA THR A 146 9.11 2.40 0.29
C THR A 146 9.41 2.68 -1.19
N ILE A 147 8.60 3.53 -1.81
CA ILE A 147 8.78 3.97 -3.18
C ILE A 147 8.88 5.49 -3.21
N ALA A 148 9.95 6.01 -3.79
CA ALA A 148 10.02 7.40 -4.21
C ALA A 148 9.50 7.49 -5.64
N ILE A 149 8.49 8.32 -5.87
CA ILE A 149 7.92 8.59 -7.20
C ILE A 149 8.21 10.04 -7.56
N TYR A 150 8.67 10.22 -8.78
CA TYR A 150 8.80 11.50 -9.44
C TYR A 150 7.96 11.50 -10.71
N ILE A 151 7.30 12.63 -10.97
CA ILE A 151 6.44 12.84 -12.11
C ILE A 151 7.00 14.04 -12.86
N LYS A 152 7.43 13.82 -14.10
CA LYS A 152 7.89 14.87 -15.00
C LYS A 152 6.69 15.55 -15.66
N ASN A 153 6.67 16.87 -15.65
CA ASN A 153 5.67 17.73 -16.29
C ASN A 153 4.23 17.19 -16.12
N PRO A 154 3.68 17.15 -14.89
CA PRO A 154 2.27 16.85 -14.70
C PRO A 154 1.43 17.84 -15.51
N ASP A 155 0.39 17.35 -16.18
CA ASP A 155 -0.46 18.21 -16.97
C ASP A 155 -1.13 19.29 -16.11
N ASN A 156 -1.33 20.47 -16.69
CA ASN A 156 -2.08 21.57 -16.09
C ASN A 156 -1.42 22.21 -14.84
N LEU A 157 -0.08 22.14 -14.74
CA LEU A 157 0.71 22.97 -13.84
C LEU A 157 1.37 24.11 -14.61
N THR A 158 1.14 25.34 -14.14
CA THR A 158 1.74 26.55 -14.73
C THR A 158 2.43 27.39 -13.67
N VAL A 159 3.29 28.31 -14.09
CA VAL A 159 3.97 29.27 -13.18
C VAL A 159 3.00 30.07 -12.30
N ASN A 160 1.74 30.24 -12.71
CA ASN A 160 0.71 30.92 -11.90
C ASN A 160 0.22 30.09 -10.70
N ASP A 161 0.57 28.80 -10.64
CA ASP A 161 0.16 27.90 -9.57
C ASP A 161 1.14 27.87 -8.41
N VAL A 162 2.28 28.56 -8.53
CA VAL A 162 3.24 28.75 -7.44
C VAL A 162 2.53 29.39 -6.24
N GLY A 163 2.70 28.78 -5.06
CA GLY A 163 2.05 29.20 -3.82
C GLY A 163 0.60 28.73 -3.65
N ARG A 164 0.01 28.02 -4.63
CA ARG A 164 -1.31 27.40 -4.49
C ARG A 164 -1.18 25.96 -4.01
N ALA A 165 -2.18 25.51 -3.25
CA ALA A 165 -2.31 24.10 -2.88
C ALA A 165 -2.77 23.28 -4.09
N VAL A 166 -1.97 22.28 -4.45
CA VAL A 166 -2.24 21.29 -5.49
C VAL A 166 -2.51 19.96 -4.81
N SER A 167 -3.54 19.26 -5.29
CA SER A 167 -3.84 17.89 -4.84
C SER A 167 -3.10 16.87 -5.69
N ILE A 168 -2.51 15.88 -5.04
CA ILE A 168 -2.02 14.66 -5.67
C ILE A 168 -2.87 13.51 -5.14
N THR A 169 -3.48 12.75 -6.04
CA THR A 169 -4.33 11.61 -5.72
C THR A 169 -3.73 10.35 -6.30
N ILE A 170 -3.62 9.31 -5.50
CA ILE A 170 -3.09 8.01 -5.89
C ILE A 170 -4.18 6.98 -5.70
N TYR A 171 -4.43 6.24 -6.76
CA TYR A 171 -5.37 5.12 -6.78
C TYR A 171 -4.57 3.84 -6.69
N THR A 172 -4.86 3.07 -5.66
CA THR A 172 -4.45 1.68 -5.59
C THR A 172 -5.62 0.79 -5.97
N GLY A 173 -5.36 -0.50 -6.22
CA GLY A 173 -6.41 -1.46 -6.56
C GLY A 173 -7.53 -1.56 -5.52
N ASN A 174 -7.32 -1.12 -4.28
CA ASN A 174 -8.28 -1.23 -3.18
C ASN A 174 -8.65 0.12 -2.51
N ALA A 175 -7.87 1.18 -2.71
CA ALA A 175 -8.05 2.45 -1.99
C ALA A 175 -7.63 3.67 -2.81
N GLN A 176 -8.08 4.84 -2.37
CA GLN A 176 -7.68 6.14 -2.91
C GLN A 176 -7.05 6.97 -1.80
N TYR A 177 -5.87 7.54 -2.08
CA TYR A 177 -5.13 8.38 -1.15
C TYR A 177 -4.96 9.77 -1.77
N GLN A 178 -5.39 10.80 -1.08
CA GLN A 178 -5.29 12.18 -1.55
C GLN A 178 -4.47 13.00 -0.57
N VAL A 179 -3.45 13.69 -1.09
CA VAL A 179 -2.61 14.60 -0.35
C VAL A 179 -2.58 15.97 -1.00
N PHE A 180 -2.30 17.00 -0.22
CA PHE A 180 -2.13 18.36 -0.69
C PHE A 180 -0.69 18.83 -0.45
N CYS A 181 -0.14 19.55 -1.40
CA CYS A 181 1.13 20.25 -1.29
C CYS A 181 1.02 21.64 -1.88
N TYR A 182 1.81 22.57 -1.36
CA TYR A 182 1.99 23.87 -1.98
C TYR A 182 3.03 23.76 -3.08
N ALA A 183 2.70 24.27 -4.27
CA ALA A 183 3.68 24.36 -5.35
C ALA A 183 4.74 25.42 -5.00
N GLN A 184 6.01 25.05 -5.18
CA GLN A 184 7.16 25.90 -4.91
C GLN A 184 7.78 26.34 -6.25
N SER A 185 8.20 27.59 -6.33
CA SER A 185 9.09 28.03 -7.39
C SER A 185 10.47 27.49 -7.08
N ASN A 186 11.11 26.84 -8.06
CA ASN A 186 12.54 26.57 -7.98
C ASN A 186 13.22 27.46 -9.01
N GLU A 187 13.65 28.63 -8.55
CA GLU A 187 14.48 29.52 -9.36
C GLU A 187 15.89 28.91 -9.38
N LEU A 188 16.45 28.77 -10.58
CA LEU A 188 17.85 28.44 -10.73
C LEU A 188 18.63 29.61 -10.13
N ASP A 189 19.10 29.49 -8.89
CA ASP A 189 20.18 30.34 -8.39
C ASP A 189 21.37 30.14 -9.34
N ASN A 190 21.54 31.11 -10.22
CA ASN A 190 22.53 31.19 -11.30
C ASN A 190 23.94 31.37 -10.74
#